data_AF-A0A7Y9FSU5-F1
#
_entry.id   AF-A0A7Y9FSU5-F1
#
_cell.length_a   1.000
_cell.length_b   1.000
_cell.length_c   1.000
_cell.angle_alpha   90.00
_cell.angle_beta   90.00
_cell.angle_gamma   90.00
#
_symmetry.space_group_name_H-M   'P 1'
#
loop_
_entity.id
_entity.type
_entity.pdbx_description
1 polymer ?
#
loop_
_entity_poly.entity_id
_entity_poly.type
_entity_poly.pdbx_seq_one_letter_code
_entity_poly.pdbx_strand_id
1 'polypeptide(L)'
;MDLSVPPEDPVEAEGYVELYRHLQQLFAALGGRRLSEEDFAKWDADVKKLLRASELPRYEKPLRPHIPLSSDTIQYARNFHLTKILWARKGLEKLMTDTGY
;
A
#
# COMPACT_ATOMS: atom_id res chain seq x y z
N MET A 1 4.68 -23.28 7.58
CA MET A 1 4.50 -22.98 6.14
C MET A 1 5.37 -21.76 5.86
N ASP A 2 6.38 -21.88 4.99
CA ASP A 2 7.33 -20.79 4.70
C ASP A 2 6.68 -19.79 3.75
N LEU A 3 6.45 -18.56 4.22
CA LEU A 3 5.74 -17.47 3.52
C LEU A 3 6.71 -16.51 2.80
N SER A 4 7.93 -16.95 2.51
CA SER A 4 8.80 -16.35 1.49
C SER A 4 8.31 -16.66 0.07
N VAL A 5 7.37 -17.60 -0.07
CA VAL A 5 6.82 -18.03 -1.35
C VAL A 5 5.69 -17.05 -1.77
N PRO A 6 5.71 -16.51 -2.99
CA PRO A 6 4.58 -15.79 -3.57
C PRO A 6 3.32 -16.68 -3.56
N PRO A 7 2.10 -16.12 -3.67
CA PRO A 7 0.90 -16.92 -3.97
C PRO A 7 1.19 -17.91 -5.12
N GLU A 8 0.69 -19.14 -5.04
CA GLU A 8 0.92 -20.17 -6.08
C GLU A 8 0.38 -19.73 -7.45
N ASP A 9 -0.61 -18.85 -7.46
CA ASP A 9 -1.10 -18.17 -8.66
C ASP A 9 -0.09 -17.08 -9.11
N PRO A 10 0.55 -17.25 -10.29
CA PRO A 10 1.58 -16.34 -10.79
C PRO A 10 1.10 -14.89 -10.97
N VAL A 11 -0.19 -14.69 -11.27
CA VAL A 11 -0.77 -13.37 -11.50
C VAL A 11 -0.99 -12.64 -10.17
N GLU A 12 -1.35 -13.38 -9.12
CA GLU A 12 -1.46 -12.82 -7.76
C GLU A 12 -0.09 -12.45 -7.18
N ALA A 13 0.93 -13.25 -7.49
CA ALA A 13 2.31 -13.03 -7.11
C ALA A 13 2.90 -11.74 -7.69
N GLU A 14 2.72 -11.51 -9.00
CA GLU A 14 3.26 -10.33 -9.69
C GLU A 14 2.64 -9.03 -9.14
N GLY A 15 1.32 -8.97 -9.05
CA GLY A 15 0.62 -7.79 -8.52
C GLY A 15 0.91 -7.53 -7.04
N TYR A 16 1.20 -8.57 -6.24
CA TYR A 16 1.61 -8.41 -4.85
C TYR A 16 3.02 -7.83 -4.71
N VAL A 17 3.99 -8.36 -5.46
CA VAL A 17 5.39 -7.91 -5.41
C VAL A 17 5.51 -6.43 -5.81
N GLU A 18 4.80 -6.02 -6.87
CA GLU A 18 4.81 -4.64 -7.33
C GLU A 18 4.15 -3.68 -6.31
N LEU A 19 3.00 -4.04 -5.72
CA LEU A 19 2.39 -3.22 -4.68
C LEU A 19 3.29 -3.07 -3.44
N TYR A 20 4.01 -4.13 -3.07
CA TYR A 20 4.96 -4.08 -1.96
C TYR A 20 6.15 -3.16 -2.27
N ARG A 21 6.69 -3.22 -3.49
CA ARG A 21 7.73 -2.31 -3.96
C ARG A 21 7.29 -0.85 -3.90
N HIS A 22 6.08 -0.55 -4.36
CA HIS A 22 5.51 0.81 -4.30
C HIS A 22 5.34 1.33 -2.88
N LEU A 23 4.95 0.46 -1.93
CA LEU A 23 4.83 0.83 -0.51
C LEU A 23 6.21 1.14 0.10
N GLN A 24 7.24 0.33 -0.17
CA GLN A 24 8.60 0.58 0.32
C GLN A 24 9.19 1.90 -0.20
N GLN A 25 8.96 2.23 -1.47
CA GLN A 25 9.39 3.51 -2.05
C GLN A 25 8.76 4.70 -1.33
N LEU A 26 7.46 4.61 -1.00
CA LEU A 26 6.76 5.67 -0.30
C LEU A 26 7.24 5.82 1.16
N PHE A 27 7.55 4.73 1.87
CA PHE A 27 8.18 4.80 3.20
C PHE A 27 9.57 5.44 3.17
N ALA A 28 10.41 5.06 2.20
CA ALA A 28 11.75 5.62 2.06
C ALA A 28 11.72 7.13 1.77
N ALA A 29 10.75 7.59 0.97
CA ALA A 29 10.51 9.01 0.77
C ALA A 29 10.12 9.69 2.09
N LEU A 30 9.10 9.20 2.79
CA LEU A 30 8.67 9.80 4.06
C LEU A 30 9.78 9.83 5.13
N GLY A 31 10.71 8.86 5.12
CA GLY A 31 11.84 8.78 6.05
C GLY A 31 13.12 9.53 5.64
N GLY A 32 13.16 10.18 4.48
CA GLY A 32 14.40 10.83 4.01
C GLY A 32 14.28 11.94 2.96
N ARG A 33 13.19 12.03 2.18
CA ARG A 33 12.93 13.08 1.16
C ARG A 33 11.44 13.25 0.86
N ARG A 34 10.94 14.49 0.84
CA ARG A 34 9.54 14.79 0.45
C ARG A 34 9.30 14.45 -1.02
N LEU A 35 8.26 13.68 -1.33
CA LEU A 35 7.78 13.50 -2.71
C LEU A 35 7.12 14.79 -3.19
N SER A 36 7.32 15.11 -4.47
CA SER A 36 6.53 16.16 -5.12
C SER A 36 5.07 15.71 -5.28
N GLU A 37 4.15 16.66 -5.46
CA GLU A 37 2.75 16.33 -5.74
C GLU A 37 2.58 15.54 -7.03
N GLU A 38 3.42 15.81 -8.04
CA GLU A 38 3.42 15.11 -9.32
C GLU A 38 3.89 13.65 -9.17
N ASP A 39 4.99 13.42 -8.44
CA ASP A 39 5.48 12.06 -8.17
C ASP A 39 4.45 11.26 -7.39
N PHE A 40 3.77 11.90 -6.44
CA PHE A 40 2.72 11.27 -5.67
C PHE A 40 1.49 10.93 -6.54
N ALA A 41 1.05 11.83 -7.41
CA ALA A 41 -0.07 11.57 -8.31
C ALA A 41 0.22 10.41 -9.28
N LYS A 42 1.45 10.35 -9.80
CA LYS A 42 1.91 9.24 -10.64
C LYS A 42 1.93 7.92 -9.88
N TRP A 43 2.49 7.92 -8.67
CA TRP A 43 2.50 6.76 -7.79
C TRP A 43 1.08 6.26 -7.46
N ASP A 44 0.16 7.17 -7.15
CA ASP A 44 -1.25 6.82 -6.84
C ASP A 44 -1.94 6.17 -8.04
N ALA A 45 -1.70 6.70 -9.24
CA ALA A 45 -2.25 6.14 -10.47
C ALA A 45 -1.72 4.72 -10.77
N ASP A 46 -0.43 4.47 -10.53
CA ASP A 46 0.18 3.16 -10.75
C ASP A 46 -0.31 2.12 -9.72
N VAL A 47 -0.42 2.50 -8.45
CA VAL A 47 -1.00 1.63 -7.41
C VAL A 47 -2.43 1.24 -7.77
N LYS A 48 -3.28 2.18 -8.22
CA LYS A 48 -4.67 1.87 -8.60
C LYS A 48 -4.81 0.86 -9.73
N LYS A 49 -3.87 0.83 -10.69
CA LYS A 49 -3.86 -0.16 -11.78
C LYS A 49 -3.56 -1.58 -11.28
N LEU A 50 -2.79 -1.70 -10.19
CA LEU A 50 -2.39 -2.98 -9.58
C LEU A 50 -3.43 -3.53 -8.60
N LEU A 51 -4.40 -2.71 -8.19
CA LEU A 51 -5.49 -3.11 -7.30
C LEU A 51 -6.60 -3.81 -8.09
N ARG A 52 -7.19 -4.85 -7.49
CA ARG A 52 -8.42 -5.46 -7.99
C ARG A 52 -9.59 -4.50 -7.80
N ALA A 53 -10.63 -4.68 -8.61
CA ALA A 53 -11.88 -3.92 -8.48
C ALA A 53 -12.47 -3.95 -7.05
N SER A 54 -12.32 -5.06 -6.33
CA SER A 54 -12.78 -5.20 -4.93
C SER A 54 -11.89 -4.49 -3.89
N GLU A 55 -10.65 -4.17 -4.23
CA GLU A 55 -9.66 -3.55 -3.33
C GLU A 55 -9.56 -2.05 -3.54
N LEU A 56 -9.86 -1.56 -4.75
CA LEU A 56 -9.86 -0.15 -5.08
C LEU A 56 -10.75 0.68 -4.12
N PRO A 57 -12.00 0.28 -3.80
CA PRO A 57 -12.82 1.01 -2.81
C PRO A 57 -12.21 1.03 -1.40
N ARG A 58 -11.44 0.00 -1.02
CA ARG A 58 -10.76 -0.07 0.29
C ARG A 58 -9.56 0.87 0.35
N TYR A 59 -8.87 1.03 -0.78
CA TYR A 59 -7.75 1.95 -0.95
C TYR A 59 -8.22 3.40 -1.03
N GLU A 60 -9.32 3.66 -1.72
CA GLU A 60 -9.91 4.99 -1.92
C GLU A 60 -10.85 5.43 -0.80
N LYS A 61 -10.86 4.71 0.32
CA LYS A 61 -11.75 5.03 1.43
C LYS A 61 -11.61 6.52 1.78
N PRO A 62 -12.71 7.29 1.74
CA PRO A 62 -12.64 8.72 1.94
C PRO A 62 -12.06 9.01 3.31
N LEU A 63 -10.99 9.79 3.32
CA LEU A 63 -10.42 10.35 4.54
C LEU A 63 -11.46 11.32 5.09
N ARG A 64 -11.81 11.18 6.37
CA ARG A 64 -13.01 11.85 6.91
C ARG A 64 -12.99 13.35 6.56
N PRO A 65 -14.06 13.88 5.96
CA PRO A 65 -14.06 15.17 5.28
C PRO A 65 -14.11 16.39 6.22
N HIS A 66 -14.15 16.19 7.54
CA HIS A 66 -14.46 17.28 8.47
C HIS A 66 -13.26 18.19 8.77
N ILE A 67 -12.05 17.84 8.32
CA ILE A 67 -10.84 18.64 8.53
C ILE A 67 -10.01 18.60 7.24
N PRO A 68 -9.57 19.74 6.67
CA PRO A 68 -8.60 19.74 5.58
C PRO A 68 -7.32 19.03 6.07
N LEU A 69 -7.04 17.88 5.48
CA LEU A 69 -5.86 17.09 5.82
C LEU A 69 -4.66 17.65 5.08
N SER A 70 -3.52 17.73 5.76
CA SER A 70 -2.25 17.99 5.07
C SER A 70 -1.95 16.89 4.06
N SER A 71 -1.20 17.20 3.01
CA SER A 71 -0.72 16.22 2.03
C SER A 71 -0.04 15.03 2.70
N ASP A 72 0.75 15.26 3.74
CA ASP A 72 1.43 14.21 4.51
C ASP A 72 0.43 13.29 5.25
N THR A 73 -0.69 13.83 5.76
CA THR A 73 -1.74 13.03 6.41
C THR A 73 -2.50 12.17 5.40
N ILE A 74 -2.74 12.70 4.20
CA ILE A 74 -3.33 11.96 3.09
C ILE A 74 -2.42 10.80 2.70
N GLN A 75 -1.10 11.05 2.58
CA GLN A 75 -0.10 10.03 2.27
C GLN A 75 -0.03 8.93 3.34
N TYR A 76 -0.02 9.30 4.62
CA TYR A 76 -0.04 8.34 5.72
C TYR A 76 -1.28 7.43 5.68
N ALA A 77 -2.46 8.00 5.43
CA ALA A 77 -3.68 7.23 5.38
C ALA A 77 -3.73 6.28 4.15
N ARG A 78 -3.20 6.73 3.00
CA ARG A 78 -3.05 5.89 1.80
C ARG A 78 -2.10 4.71 2.06
N ASN A 79 -0.97 4.96 2.72
CA ASN A 79 -0.05 3.90 3.18
C ASN A 79 -0.75 2.88 4.07
N PHE A 80 -1.50 3.35 5.06
CA PHE A 80 -2.24 2.49 5.97
C PHE A 80 -3.26 1.61 5.24
N HIS A 81 -3.98 2.16 4.25
CA HIS A 81 -4.92 1.38 3.44
C HIS A 81 -4.24 0.35 2.54
N LEU A 82 -3.14 0.72 1.87
CA LEU A 82 -2.35 -0.19 1.04
C LEU A 82 -1.77 -1.34 1.88
N THR A 83 -1.28 -1.03 3.07
CA THR A 83 -0.78 -2.01 4.05
C THR A 83 -1.86 -3.03 4.41
N LYS A 84 -3.09 -2.58 4.69
CA LYS A 84 -4.24 -3.48 4.95
C LYS A 84 -4.60 -4.38 3.77
N ILE A 85 -4.46 -3.89 2.53
CA ILE A 85 -4.71 -4.69 1.33
C ILE A 85 -3.63 -5.76 1.19
N LEU A 86 -2.35 -5.39 1.35
CA LEU A 86 -1.25 -6.34 1.36
C LEU A 86 -1.40 -7.39 2.46
N TRP A 87 -1.89 -7.02 3.65
CA TRP A 87 -2.18 -7.97 4.73
C TRP A 87 -3.36 -8.88 4.40
N ALA A 88 -4.40 -8.38 3.74
CA ALA A 88 -5.52 -9.18 3.31
C ALA A 88 -5.13 -10.17 2.21
N ARG A 89 -4.24 -9.75 1.28
CA ARG A 89 -3.67 -10.61 0.24
C ARG A 89 -2.73 -11.70 0.79
N LYS A 90 -2.07 -11.46 1.93
CA LYS A 90 -1.14 -12.43 2.57
C LYS A 90 -1.64 -13.09 3.86
N GLY A 91 -2.88 -12.84 4.30
CA GLY A 91 -3.47 -13.44 5.49
C GLY A 91 -2.66 -13.25 6.78
N LEU A 92 -2.76 -12.08 7.42
CA LEU A 92 -2.49 -11.74 8.85
C LEU A 92 -1.16 -12.15 9.54
N GLU A 93 -0.59 -13.34 9.33
CA GLU A 93 0.42 -13.97 10.19
C GLU A 93 1.85 -13.40 10.05
N LYS A 94 2.27 -13.01 8.84
CA LYS A 94 3.65 -12.55 8.60
C LYS A 94 3.92 -11.14 9.13
N LEU A 95 2.95 -10.23 9.12
CA LEU A 95 3.21 -8.87 9.58
C LEU A 95 3.34 -8.79 11.11
N MET A 96 2.54 -9.55 11.87
CA MET A 96 2.75 -9.68 13.30
C MET A 96 4.19 -10.14 13.60
N THR A 97 4.66 -11.13 12.83
CA THR A 97 6.03 -11.67 12.93
C THR A 97 7.12 -10.65 12.56
N ASP A 98 6.98 -9.92 11.44
CA ASP A 98 8.04 -9.02 10.92
C ASP A 98 8.07 -7.65 11.63
N THR A 99 6.99 -7.22 12.28
CA THR A 99 6.91 -5.93 13.00
C THR A 99 7.02 -6.05 14.52
N GLY A 100 7.11 -7.27 15.06
CA GLY A 100 7.30 -7.54 16.48
C GLY A 100 6.07 -7.30 17.36
N TYR A 101 4.86 -7.44 16.79
CA TYR A 101 3.57 -7.36 17.49
C TYR A 101 2.87 -8.72 17.51
#